data_AF-A0AAV1F3T0-F1
#
_entry.id   AF-A0AAV1F3T0-F1
#
_cell.length_a   1.000
_cell.length_b   1.000
_cell.length_c   1.000
_cell.angle_alpha   90.00
_cell.angle_beta   90.00
_cell.angle_gamma   90.00
#
_symmetry.space_group_name_H-M   'P 1'
#
loop_
_entity.id
_entity.type
_entity.pdbx_description
1 polymer ?
#
loop_
_entity_poly.entity_id
_entity_poly.type
_entity_poly.pdbx_seq_one_letter_code
_entity_poly.pdbx_strand_id
1 'polypeptide(L)'
;MKKKYQQFQELCCLCPCFLELKCLVGVVFLDAMTSQKAKTVLTLNAEAVDSLKDGINFKKSPEDGKCYIIYKNSDGLRACKNQCKHQGGVFIKDIEDLDGRTVKCTKHNWKLNVSSMKYVNPPDSFLQDELEVEILEDGGLQLVELSPVDPWLADPREPQELQEGEVKVTYLTHACMELQLGQKRFMFDPWLKGPAFARGWWLLHEPPADSMDRLCAADLIYISHMHSDHLSYPTLRDLAERRPDVPIYVGDTSRPVFWYLEQSKVKLTNINVVPFGVWQNIDEHLRFMILMDGVHPEMDTCIIVEYKGHMILNTVDCTRPNGGRLPEKVDLMMSDFAGGASGFPMTFCGGKYSDSWKADFIKNERKKLLNYKATLVRSLQPKIYCPFAGYFVEAHPSDRYIKETNHKNSAEDLNALINKFAPEIKTWTPKPGAVLDLGLALKDPNNR
;
A
#
# COMPACT_ATOMS: atom_id res chain seq x y z
N MET A 1 12.90 30.83 -20.59
CA MET A 1 14.38 30.76 -20.67
C MET A 1 14.77 29.44 -21.31
N LYS A 2 14.88 29.40 -22.64
CA LYS A 2 15.44 28.29 -23.42
C LYS A 2 16.83 28.72 -23.87
N LYS A 3 17.89 28.05 -23.41
CA LYS A 3 19.21 27.88 -24.04
C LYS A 3 20.22 27.43 -22.99
N LYS A 4 20.63 26.17 -23.10
CA LYS A 4 22.00 25.63 -22.95
C LYS A 4 21.83 24.15 -22.70
N TYR A 5 22.18 23.32 -23.68
CA TYR A 5 22.73 21.96 -23.57
C TYR A 5 22.68 21.35 -24.97
N GLN A 6 23.58 21.81 -25.84
CA GLN A 6 23.92 21.10 -27.07
C GLN A 6 25.25 21.67 -27.59
N GLN A 7 26.36 20.97 -27.34
CA GLN A 7 27.52 20.86 -28.24
C GLN A 7 28.62 20.02 -27.57
N PHE A 8 29.35 19.28 -28.41
CA PHE A 8 30.45 18.33 -28.14
C PHE A 8 29.96 16.93 -27.73
N GLN A 9 30.20 15.84 -28.47
CA GLN A 9 31.20 15.50 -29.49
C GLN A 9 30.67 14.37 -30.40
N GLU A 10 30.84 14.52 -31.71
CA GLU A 10 31.07 13.41 -32.65
C GLU A 10 32.54 13.47 -33.10
N LEU A 11 33.09 12.30 -33.43
CA LEU A 11 34.42 11.99 -33.99
C LEU A 11 35.61 11.89 -33.02
N CYS A 12 35.89 10.66 -32.58
CA CYS A 12 37.12 9.94 -32.95
C CYS A 12 37.06 8.48 -32.51
N CYS A 13 36.99 7.57 -33.48
CA CYS A 13 37.43 6.18 -33.31
C CYS A 13 38.92 6.18 -32.97
N LEU A 14 39.34 5.39 -31.97
CA LEU A 14 40.48 4.45 -31.96
C LEU A 14 40.92 4.13 -30.52
N CYS A 15 40.99 2.83 -30.23
CA CYS A 15 41.71 2.14 -29.13
C CYS A 15 41.00 1.96 -27.76
N PRO A 16 40.90 0.72 -27.23
CA PRO A 16 40.27 0.39 -25.95
C PRO A 16 41.31 0.25 -24.83
N CYS A 17 41.26 1.13 -23.83
CA CYS A 17 41.83 0.92 -22.49
C CYS A 17 41.28 2.04 -21.59
N PHE A 18 41.16 1.77 -20.29
CA PHE A 18 40.60 2.64 -19.22
C PHE A 18 39.12 2.42 -18.88
N LEU A 19 38.80 1.19 -18.42
CA LEU A 19 37.96 1.04 -17.22
C LEU A 19 38.92 1.04 -16.01
N GLU A 20 38.84 2.08 -15.18
CA GLU A 20 39.13 2.13 -13.73
C GLU A 20 39.42 3.59 -13.33
N LEU A 21 39.07 3.94 -12.09
CA LEU A 21 39.08 5.27 -11.45
C LEU A 21 37.91 6.21 -11.76
N LYS A 22 36.81 6.04 -11.03
CA LYS A 22 36.19 7.12 -10.23
C LYS A 22 35.59 6.56 -8.94
N CYS A 23 36.45 6.31 -7.96
CA CYS A 23 36.13 6.41 -6.54
C CYS A 23 36.56 7.79 -6.03
N LEU A 24 35.96 8.23 -4.92
CA LEU A 24 36.20 9.45 -4.12
C LEU A 24 35.33 10.67 -4.42
N VAL A 25 34.06 10.58 -4.03
CA VAL A 25 33.45 11.61 -3.17
C VAL A 25 32.73 10.87 -2.04
N GLY A 26 33.20 11.09 -0.81
CA GLY A 26 32.78 10.34 0.38
C GLY A 26 31.32 10.60 0.75
N VAL A 27 30.51 9.54 0.64
CA VAL A 27 29.36 9.34 1.51
C VAL A 27 29.87 8.45 2.63
N VAL A 28 29.97 8.99 3.84
CA VAL A 28 30.19 8.18 5.04
C VAL A 28 28.91 7.38 5.25
N PHE A 29 28.81 6.24 4.59
CA PHE A 29 27.95 5.16 5.07
C PHE A 29 28.63 4.63 6.33
N LEU A 30 28.11 5.02 7.49
CA LEU A 30 28.25 4.19 8.67
C LEU A 30 27.56 2.87 8.32
N ASP A 31 28.36 1.82 8.15
CA ASP A 31 27.95 0.42 8.14
C ASP A 31 27.15 0.14 9.43
N ALA A 32 25.86 0.42 9.41
CA ALA A 32 24.93 -0.34 10.21
C ALA A 32 24.82 -1.68 9.48
N MET A 33 25.51 -2.71 9.99
CA MET A 33 25.13 -4.08 9.69
C MET A 33 23.64 -4.19 10.03
N THR A 34 22.76 -4.07 9.03
CA THR A 34 21.33 -4.23 9.19
C THR A 34 21.14 -5.65 9.70
N SER A 35 20.72 -5.81 10.96
CA SER A 35 20.38 -7.13 11.46
C SER A 35 19.26 -7.67 10.56
N GLN A 36 19.53 -8.76 9.86
CA GLN A 36 18.50 -9.45 9.10
C GLN A 36 17.82 -10.41 10.06
N LYS A 37 16.48 -10.38 10.09
CA LYS A 37 15.73 -11.42 10.80
C LYS A 37 15.68 -12.64 9.88
N ALA A 38 16.31 -13.72 10.32
CA ALA A 38 16.16 -15.03 9.73
C ALA A 38 15.02 -15.76 10.45
N LYS A 39 14.08 -16.31 9.69
CA LYS A 39 13.01 -17.15 10.22
C LYS A 39 12.93 -18.43 9.40
N THR A 40 13.14 -19.57 10.05
CA THR A 40 12.81 -20.86 9.45
C THR A 40 11.30 -20.94 9.26
N VAL A 41 10.86 -21.20 8.03
CA VAL A 41 9.45 -21.24 7.64
C VAL A 41 8.99 -22.64 7.25
N LEU A 42 9.93 -23.53 6.92
CA LEU A 42 9.69 -24.94 6.66
C LEU A 42 10.94 -25.76 7.03
N THR A 43 10.73 -26.91 7.67
CA THR A 43 11.76 -27.91 7.90
C THR A 43 11.31 -29.25 7.31
N LEU A 44 12.18 -29.90 6.54
CA LEU A 44 11.99 -31.24 5.99
C LEU A 44 13.11 -32.15 6.51
N ASN A 45 12.76 -33.38 6.89
CA ASN A 45 13.75 -34.41 7.21
C ASN A 45 14.36 -35.01 5.93
N ALA A 46 15.45 -35.78 6.07
CA ALA A 46 16.14 -36.40 4.94
C ALA A 46 15.22 -37.22 4.02
N GLU A 47 14.34 -38.05 4.58
CA GLU A 47 13.38 -38.85 3.79
C GLU A 47 12.44 -37.97 2.95
N ALA A 48 11.94 -36.87 3.51
CA ALA A 48 11.10 -35.93 2.79
C ALA A 48 11.88 -35.17 1.71
N VAL A 49 13.18 -34.91 1.92
CA VAL A 49 14.07 -34.31 0.92
C VAL A 49 14.35 -35.29 -0.23
N ASP A 50 14.62 -36.55 0.08
CA ASP A 50 14.83 -37.61 -0.92
C ASP A 50 13.57 -37.85 -1.78
N SER A 51 12.39 -37.64 -1.20
CA SER A 51 11.12 -37.73 -1.91
C SER A 51 10.84 -36.58 -2.91
N LEU A 52 11.66 -35.52 -2.89
CA LEU A 52 11.50 -34.38 -3.81
C LEU A 52 11.78 -34.80 -5.25
N LYS A 53 10.77 -34.63 -6.10
CA LYS A 53 10.85 -34.92 -7.54
C LYS A 53 11.61 -33.81 -8.26
N ASP A 54 12.22 -34.14 -9.39
CA ASP A 54 12.71 -33.13 -10.31
C ASP A 54 11.55 -32.22 -10.77
N GLY A 55 11.78 -30.90 -10.80
CA GLY A 55 10.77 -29.88 -11.04
C GLY A 55 10.08 -29.34 -9.78
N ILE A 56 8.80 -28.98 -9.92
CA ILE A 56 8.02 -28.27 -8.90
C ILE A 56 7.48 -29.21 -7.81
N ASN A 57 7.76 -28.90 -6.54
CA ASN A 57 7.24 -29.59 -5.36
C ASN A 57 6.50 -28.59 -4.45
N PHE A 58 5.26 -28.92 -4.07
CA PHE A 58 4.51 -28.14 -3.08
C PHE A 58 4.62 -28.82 -1.71
N LYS A 59 5.07 -28.08 -0.69
CA LYS A 59 5.22 -28.58 0.68
C LYS A 59 4.51 -27.65 1.65
N LYS A 60 3.69 -28.23 2.53
CA LYS A 60 2.96 -27.49 3.56
C LYS A 60 3.73 -27.55 4.86
N SER A 61 3.99 -26.40 5.48
CA SER A 61 4.59 -26.37 6.81
C SER A 61 3.54 -26.74 7.86
N PRO A 62 3.85 -27.69 8.76
CA PRO A 62 2.96 -28.04 9.86
C PRO A 62 2.91 -26.93 10.92
N GLU A 63 3.94 -26.07 11.01
CA GLU A 63 4.05 -25.03 12.04
C GLU A 63 3.15 -23.83 11.75
N ASP A 64 3.16 -23.31 10.53
CA ASP A 64 2.38 -22.12 10.15
C ASP A 64 1.19 -22.42 9.22
N GLY A 65 1.04 -23.68 8.80
CA GLY A 65 -0.01 -24.12 7.89
C GLY A 65 0.10 -23.59 6.47
N LYS A 66 1.17 -22.84 6.13
CA LYS A 66 1.38 -22.25 4.80
C LYS A 66 2.01 -23.26 3.86
N CYS A 67 1.83 -23.01 2.56
CA CYS A 67 2.40 -23.83 1.50
C CYS A 67 3.61 -23.10 0.89
N TYR A 68 4.62 -23.88 0.53
CA TYR A 68 5.90 -23.47 -0.03
C TYR A 68 6.13 -24.22 -1.33
N ILE A 69 6.81 -23.59 -2.27
CA ILE A 69 7.19 -24.17 -3.54
C ILE A 69 8.70 -24.42 -3.50
N ILE A 70 9.11 -25.66 -3.74
CA ILE A 70 10.51 -26.06 -3.88
C ILE A 70 10.69 -26.53 -5.32
N TYR A 71 11.54 -25.84 -6.07
CA TYR A 71 11.94 -26.22 -7.41
C TYR A 71 13.29 -26.93 -7.34
N LYS A 72 13.34 -28.18 -7.82
CA LYS A 72 14.54 -29.00 -7.89
C LYS A 72 14.96 -29.17 -9.34
N ASN A 73 16.23 -28.98 -9.64
CA ASN A 73 16.82 -29.29 -10.93
C ASN A 73 18.27 -29.81 -10.75
N SER A 74 18.99 -29.99 -11.86
CA SER A 74 20.41 -30.38 -11.86
C SER A 74 21.33 -29.40 -11.13
N ASP A 75 20.93 -28.14 -11.04
CA ASP A 75 21.78 -27.04 -10.56
C ASP A 75 21.55 -26.75 -9.06
N GLY A 76 20.51 -27.37 -8.46
CA GLY A 76 20.23 -27.29 -7.03
C GLY A 76 18.74 -27.14 -6.71
N LEU A 77 18.49 -26.47 -5.58
CA LEU A 77 17.15 -26.20 -5.07
C LEU A 77 16.91 -24.69 -5.04
N ARG A 78 15.73 -24.28 -5.46
CA ARG A 78 15.20 -22.93 -5.28
C ARG A 78 13.87 -23.01 -4.56
N ALA A 79 13.55 -22.03 -3.72
CA ALA A 79 12.31 -22.07 -2.96
C ALA A 79 11.66 -20.70 -2.82
N CYS A 80 10.32 -20.70 -2.73
CA CYS A 80 9.57 -19.50 -2.41
C CYS A 80 8.26 -19.85 -1.68
N LYS A 81 7.64 -18.84 -1.06
CA LYS A 81 6.29 -18.99 -0.52
C LYS A 81 5.30 -19.27 -1.66
N ASN A 82 4.33 -20.16 -1.43
CA ASN A 82 3.21 -20.36 -2.35
C ASN A 82 2.18 -19.23 -2.24
N GLN A 83 2.62 -18.01 -2.48
CA GLN A 83 1.82 -16.80 -2.41
C GLN A 83 2.26 -15.83 -3.50
N CYS A 84 1.38 -15.58 -4.45
CA CYS A 84 1.58 -14.65 -5.54
C CYS A 84 1.81 -13.23 -5.00
N LYS A 85 2.93 -12.62 -5.37
CA LYS A 85 3.31 -11.26 -5.00
C LYS A 85 2.32 -10.18 -5.46
N HIS A 86 1.59 -10.40 -6.57
CA HIS A 86 0.47 -9.55 -7.02
C HIS A 86 -0.63 -9.40 -5.93
N GLN A 87 -1.67 -10.22 -5.94
CA GLN A 87 -2.79 -10.08 -4.99
C GLN A 87 -2.91 -11.25 -4.00
N GLY A 88 -1.78 -11.85 -3.64
CA GLY A 88 -1.70 -12.87 -2.59
C GLY A 88 -2.44 -14.18 -2.88
N GLY A 89 -2.76 -14.46 -4.16
CA GLY A 89 -3.34 -15.75 -4.55
C GLY A 89 -2.33 -16.89 -4.40
N VAL A 90 -2.80 -18.12 -4.18
CA VAL A 90 -1.91 -19.29 -4.19
C VAL A 90 -1.64 -19.73 -5.63
N PHE A 91 -0.46 -20.29 -5.87
CA PHE A 91 -0.12 -20.92 -7.13
C PHE A 91 -0.49 -22.42 -7.11
N ILE A 92 -0.87 -22.89 -8.29
CA ILE A 92 -1.09 -24.29 -8.62
C ILE A 92 -0.21 -24.67 -9.80
N LYS A 93 0.04 -25.96 -10.00
CA LYS A 93 0.71 -26.45 -11.20
C LYS A 93 -0.08 -26.00 -12.44
N ASP A 94 0.60 -25.41 -13.42
CA ASP A 94 -0.07 -25.05 -14.66
C ASP A 94 -0.16 -26.27 -15.58
N ILE A 95 -1.34 -26.53 -16.15
CA ILE A 95 -1.57 -27.69 -17.02
C ILE A 95 -0.92 -27.46 -18.39
N GLU A 96 -0.74 -26.20 -18.77
CA GLU A 96 -0.05 -25.77 -19.98
C GLU A 96 1.47 -25.71 -19.81
N ASP A 97 2.00 -26.08 -18.64
CA ASP A 97 3.43 -26.07 -18.35
C ASP A 97 4.13 -27.24 -19.06
N LEU A 98 4.79 -26.93 -20.17
CA LEU A 98 5.54 -27.91 -20.96
C LEU A 98 6.95 -28.13 -20.42
N ASP A 99 7.52 -27.18 -19.68
CA ASP A 99 8.91 -27.23 -19.21
C ASP A 99 9.05 -27.64 -17.73
N GLY A 100 7.92 -27.72 -17.00
CA GLY A 100 7.88 -28.15 -15.61
C GLY A 100 8.35 -27.08 -14.62
N ARG A 101 8.40 -25.82 -15.04
CA ARG A 101 8.97 -24.69 -14.28
C ARG A 101 7.93 -23.60 -14.02
N THR A 102 6.69 -23.79 -14.45
CA THR A 102 5.67 -22.75 -14.43
C THR A 102 4.50 -23.09 -13.51
N VAL A 103 4.20 -22.18 -12.59
CA VAL A 103 3.02 -22.27 -11.72
C VAL A 103 2.05 -21.13 -12.01
N LYS A 104 0.75 -21.38 -11.92
CA LYS A 104 -0.32 -20.42 -12.23
C LYS A 104 -1.05 -19.98 -10.97
N CYS A 105 -1.19 -18.66 -10.80
CA CYS A 105 -1.93 -18.05 -9.71
C CYS A 105 -3.43 -18.30 -9.88
N THR A 106 -4.06 -18.82 -8.83
CA THR A 106 -5.49 -19.15 -8.77
C THR A 106 -6.43 -17.95 -8.83
N LYS A 107 -5.95 -16.73 -8.55
CA LYS A 107 -6.80 -15.53 -8.57
C LYS A 107 -6.87 -14.86 -9.94
N HIS A 108 -5.74 -14.70 -10.63
CA HIS A 108 -5.65 -13.85 -11.84
C HIS A 108 -4.95 -14.52 -13.01
N ASN A 109 -4.63 -15.82 -12.93
CA ASN A 109 -3.93 -16.58 -13.96
C ASN A 109 -2.52 -16.06 -14.34
N TRP A 110 -1.93 -15.23 -13.47
CA TRP A 110 -0.52 -14.84 -13.59
C TRP A 110 0.35 -16.07 -13.36
N LYS A 111 1.34 -16.27 -14.22
CA LYS A 111 2.23 -17.40 -14.22
C LYS A 111 3.60 -16.97 -13.70
N LEU A 112 4.16 -17.78 -12.81
CA LEU A 112 5.49 -17.58 -12.23
C LEU A 112 6.40 -18.71 -12.74
N ASN A 113 7.54 -18.35 -13.30
CA ASN A 113 8.61 -19.29 -13.58
C ASN A 113 9.45 -19.48 -12.31
N VAL A 114 9.30 -20.62 -11.64
CA VAL A 114 9.94 -20.88 -10.33
C VAL A 114 11.44 -21.14 -10.43
N SER A 115 11.95 -21.42 -11.64
CA SER A 115 13.38 -21.59 -11.88
C SER A 115 14.14 -20.27 -11.98
N SER A 116 13.43 -19.15 -12.18
CA SER A 116 13.99 -17.79 -12.31
C SER A 116 13.38 -16.78 -11.32
N MET A 117 12.30 -17.16 -10.64
CA MET A 117 11.44 -16.29 -9.82
C MET A 117 10.82 -15.10 -10.58
N LYS A 118 10.80 -15.16 -11.91
CA LYS A 118 10.20 -14.13 -12.78
C LYS A 118 8.77 -14.48 -13.15
N TYR A 119 7.90 -13.48 -13.12
CA TYR A 119 6.57 -13.60 -13.68
C TYR A 119 6.63 -13.62 -15.21
N VAL A 120 5.93 -14.58 -15.80
CA VAL A 120 5.87 -14.79 -17.26
C VAL A 120 4.80 -13.88 -17.89
N ASN A 121 3.72 -13.62 -17.17
CA ASN A 121 2.65 -12.74 -17.60
C ASN A 121 2.07 -11.93 -16.41
N PRO A 122 2.15 -10.58 -16.47
CA PRO A 122 2.90 -9.79 -17.45
C PRO A 122 4.42 -9.97 -17.28
N PRO A 123 5.19 -10.02 -18.39
CA PRO A 123 6.65 -10.03 -18.34
C PRO A 123 7.16 -8.71 -17.74
N ASP A 124 8.40 -8.72 -17.22
CA ASP A 124 9.07 -7.54 -16.66
C ASP A 124 8.32 -6.82 -15.53
N SER A 125 7.49 -7.55 -14.80
CA SER A 125 6.80 -7.03 -13.61
C SER A 125 7.73 -6.99 -12.39
N PHE A 126 7.63 -7.94 -11.47
CA PHE A 126 8.47 -8.03 -10.28
C PHE A 126 9.02 -9.44 -10.10
N LEU A 127 10.03 -9.59 -9.26
CA LEU A 127 10.55 -10.89 -8.84
C LEU A 127 9.77 -11.40 -7.63
N GLN A 128 9.45 -12.69 -7.65
CA GLN A 128 9.00 -13.40 -6.45
C GLN A 128 10.15 -13.47 -5.45
N ASP A 129 9.83 -13.24 -4.17
CA ASP A 129 10.85 -13.33 -3.11
C ASP A 129 11.28 -14.79 -2.94
N GLU A 130 12.59 -15.00 -2.95
CA GLU A 130 13.23 -16.29 -2.79
C GLU A 130 13.53 -16.56 -1.31
N LEU A 131 13.39 -17.83 -0.91
CA LEU A 131 13.76 -18.31 0.41
C LEU A 131 15.15 -18.95 0.31
N GLU A 132 15.97 -18.74 1.33
CA GLU A 132 17.23 -19.45 1.45
C GLU A 132 16.95 -20.93 1.72
N VAL A 133 17.73 -21.79 1.07
CA VAL A 133 17.64 -23.25 1.22
C VAL A 133 18.88 -23.72 1.95
N GLU A 134 18.71 -24.13 3.20
CA GLU A 134 19.79 -24.65 4.03
C GLU A 134 19.70 -26.18 4.10
N ILE A 135 20.74 -26.87 3.65
CA ILE A 135 20.86 -28.33 3.80
C ILE A 135 21.52 -28.61 5.15
N LEU A 136 20.86 -29.42 5.97
CA LEU A 136 21.33 -29.82 7.28
C LEU A 136 22.33 -30.99 7.17
N GLU A 137 23.18 -31.15 8.18
CA GLU A 137 24.20 -32.22 8.21
C GLU A 137 23.60 -33.63 8.12
N ASP A 138 22.37 -33.81 8.62
CA ASP A 138 21.64 -35.08 8.58
C ASP A 138 20.96 -35.35 7.22
N GLY A 139 21.15 -34.48 6.23
CA GLY A 139 20.48 -34.54 4.92
C GLY A 139 19.08 -33.91 4.90
N GLY A 140 18.62 -33.34 6.02
CA GLY A 140 17.42 -32.52 6.09
C GLY A 140 17.57 -31.18 5.34
N LEU A 141 16.46 -30.45 5.24
CA LEU A 141 16.39 -29.16 4.56
C LEU A 141 15.55 -28.17 5.37
N GLN A 142 16.05 -26.95 5.49
CA GLN A 142 15.30 -25.81 6.00
C GLN A 142 15.09 -24.76 4.92
N LEU A 143 13.89 -24.18 4.89
CA LEU A 143 13.63 -22.94 4.16
C LEU A 143 13.66 -21.79 5.14
N VAL A 144 14.53 -20.82 4.87
CA VAL A 144 14.74 -19.66 5.72
C VAL A 144 14.27 -18.42 4.96
N GLU A 145 13.33 -17.69 5.57
CA GLU A 145 12.98 -16.36 5.13
C GLU A 145 13.94 -15.36 5.75
N LEU A 146 14.73 -14.70 4.91
CA LEU A 146 15.52 -13.53 5.29
C LEU A 146 14.68 -12.29 5.06
N SER A 147 14.44 -11.52 6.11
CA SER A 147 13.77 -10.22 6.00
C SER A 147 14.62 -9.13 6.63
N PRO A 148 14.78 -7.98 5.97
CA PRO A 148 15.29 -6.80 6.66
C PRO A 148 14.35 -6.48 7.82
N VAL A 149 14.90 -5.98 8.93
CA VAL A 149 14.10 -5.44 10.02
C VAL A 149 13.07 -4.48 9.44
N ASP A 150 11.84 -4.61 9.92
CA ASP A 150 10.77 -3.74 9.45
C ASP A 150 11.12 -2.28 9.72
N PRO A 151 10.99 -1.39 8.72
CA PRO A 151 11.57 -0.05 8.79
C PRO A 151 10.98 0.80 9.92
N TRP A 152 9.71 0.57 10.29
CA TRP A 152 9.07 1.25 11.43
C TRP A 152 9.60 0.83 12.80
N LEU A 153 10.37 -0.26 12.89
CA LEU A 153 11.05 -0.68 14.12
C LEU A 153 12.43 -0.06 14.27
N ALA A 154 12.90 0.73 13.29
CA ALA A 154 14.13 1.49 13.43
C ALA A 154 13.91 2.64 14.43
N ASP A 155 14.80 2.73 15.42
CA ASP A 155 14.74 3.74 16.49
C ASP A 155 13.36 3.79 17.19
N PRO A 156 12.94 2.70 17.89
CA PRO A 156 11.61 2.61 18.47
C PRO A 156 11.43 3.62 19.61
N ARG A 157 10.23 4.22 19.69
CA ARG A 157 9.85 5.13 20.78
C ARG A 157 8.77 4.49 21.66
N GLU A 158 9.01 4.48 22.96
CA GLU A 158 7.99 4.01 23.91
C GLU A 158 6.78 4.96 23.93
N PRO A 159 5.54 4.44 23.88
CA PRO A 159 4.34 5.27 23.95
C PRO A 159 4.27 6.09 25.24
N GLN A 160 4.17 7.41 25.13
CA GLN A 160 3.96 8.32 26.26
C GLN A 160 2.46 8.51 26.53
N GLU A 161 2.08 8.98 27.71
CA GLU A 161 0.68 9.30 27.98
C GLU A 161 0.20 10.47 27.12
N LEU A 162 -0.93 10.27 26.43
CA LEU A 162 -1.62 11.32 25.68
C LEU A 162 -2.61 12.06 26.59
N GLN A 163 -2.54 13.39 26.56
CA GLN A 163 -3.55 14.24 27.21
C GLN A 163 -4.83 14.31 26.38
N GLU A 164 -5.96 14.58 27.04
CA GLU A 164 -7.20 14.86 26.34
C GLU A 164 -7.02 16.04 25.38
N GLY A 165 -7.47 15.86 24.14
CA GLY A 165 -7.39 16.84 23.08
C GLY A 165 -6.03 16.98 22.41
N GLU A 166 -5.02 16.24 22.86
CA GLU A 166 -3.67 16.31 22.30
C GLU A 166 -3.59 15.66 20.91
N VAL A 167 -4.25 14.51 20.73
CA VAL A 167 -4.32 13.81 19.45
C VAL A 167 -5.77 13.69 19.01
N LYS A 168 -6.13 14.41 17.95
CA LYS A 168 -7.48 14.39 17.38
C LYS A 168 -7.44 14.00 15.91
N VAL A 169 -8.38 13.15 15.51
CA VAL A 169 -8.57 12.73 14.12
C VAL A 169 -9.92 13.27 13.66
N THR A 170 -9.92 14.18 12.70
CA THR A 170 -11.13 14.79 12.15
C THR A 170 -11.35 14.32 10.72
N TYR A 171 -12.50 13.69 10.47
CA TYR A 171 -12.87 13.29 9.12
C TYR A 171 -13.55 14.44 8.39
N LEU A 172 -13.04 14.78 7.20
CA LEU A 172 -13.60 15.86 6.38
C LEU A 172 -14.53 15.29 5.30
N THR A 173 -13.99 14.49 4.39
CA THR A 173 -14.78 13.78 3.34
C THR A 173 -13.88 12.81 2.58
N HIS A 174 -14.41 11.69 2.08
CA HIS A 174 -13.65 10.70 1.31
C HIS A 174 -12.30 10.35 1.98
N ALA A 175 -11.18 10.42 1.27
CA ALA A 175 -9.85 10.19 1.82
C ALA A 175 -9.26 11.42 2.57
N CYS A 176 -10.03 12.49 2.75
CA CYS A 176 -9.57 13.70 3.42
C CYS A 176 -9.77 13.64 4.94
N MET A 177 -8.65 13.57 5.66
CA MET A 177 -8.57 13.46 7.11
C MET A 177 -7.57 14.47 7.67
N GLU A 178 -7.89 15.10 8.80
CA GLU A 178 -6.97 15.94 9.58
C GLU A 178 -6.52 15.19 10.82
N LEU A 179 -5.21 15.08 11.04
CA LEU A 179 -4.61 14.69 12.31
C LEU A 179 -4.08 15.93 13.03
N GLN A 180 -4.68 16.27 14.17
CA GLN A 180 -4.07 17.17 15.14
C GLN A 180 -3.16 16.35 16.06
N LEU A 181 -1.88 16.73 16.13
CA LEU A 181 -0.83 16.03 16.89
C LEU A 181 -0.09 17.08 17.73
N GLY A 182 -0.55 17.28 18.96
CA GLY A 182 -0.14 18.41 19.78
C GLY A 182 -0.55 19.73 19.12
N GLN A 183 0.43 20.56 18.77
CA GLN A 183 0.20 21.83 18.06
C GLN A 183 0.26 21.71 16.53
N LYS A 184 0.58 20.52 16.01
CA LYS A 184 0.73 20.28 14.56
C LYS A 184 -0.54 19.75 13.94
N ARG A 185 -0.82 20.18 12.71
CA ARG A 185 -1.91 19.67 11.88
C ARG A 185 -1.36 19.01 10.62
N PHE A 186 -1.68 17.73 10.45
CA PHE A 186 -1.29 16.92 9.29
C PHE A 186 -2.54 16.54 8.49
N MET A 187 -2.63 17.01 7.24
CA MET A 187 -3.77 16.75 6.36
C MET A 187 -3.45 15.65 5.36
N PHE A 188 -4.41 14.75 5.10
CA PHE A 188 -4.29 13.69 4.09
C PHE A 188 -5.23 13.96 2.90
N ASP A 189 -4.76 13.70 1.69
CA ASP A 189 -5.52 13.58 0.44
C ASP A 189 -6.70 14.58 0.29
N PRO A 190 -6.42 15.88 0.17
CA PRO A 190 -7.44 16.92 0.25
C PRO A 190 -8.28 17.04 -1.03
N TRP A 191 -9.30 16.20 -1.18
CA TRP A 191 -10.38 16.38 -2.14
C TRP A 191 -11.60 17.04 -1.47
N LEU A 192 -11.65 18.38 -1.50
CA LEU A 192 -12.70 19.17 -0.84
C LEU A 192 -13.74 19.73 -1.81
N LYS A 193 -13.42 19.82 -3.11
CA LYS A 193 -14.33 20.41 -4.09
C LYS A 193 -14.15 19.83 -5.49
N GLY A 194 -15.21 20.00 -6.27
CA GLY A 194 -15.26 19.59 -7.67
C GLY A 194 -15.27 18.07 -7.83
N PRO A 195 -15.31 17.60 -9.08
CA PRO A 195 -15.32 16.17 -9.35
C PRO A 195 -13.92 15.57 -9.50
N ALA A 196 -13.87 14.25 -9.42
CA ALA A 196 -12.74 13.42 -9.80
C ALA A 196 -13.04 12.63 -11.11
N PHE A 197 -12.00 12.08 -11.72
CA PHE A 197 -12.03 11.21 -12.92
C PHE A 197 -12.93 11.74 -14.04
N ALA A 198 -12.57 12.91 -14.59
CA ALA A 198 -13.28 13.55 -15.70
C ALA A 198 -14.80 13.73 -15.48
N ARG A 199 -15.20 14.10 -14.24
CA ARG A 199 -16.61 14.28 -13.83
C ARG A 199 -17.38 13.00 -13.57
N GLY A 200 -16.72 11.84 -13.64
CA GLY A 200 -17.32 10.57 -13.28
C GLY A 200 -17.62 10.48 -11.79
N TRP A 201 -16.77 11.00 -10.91
CA TRP A 201 -16.95 10.88 -9.46
C TRP A 201 -17.17 12.23 -8.78
N TRP A 202 -18.07 12.22 -7.81
CA TRP A 202 -18.41 13.35 -6.96
C TRP A 202 -18.39 12.91 -5.50
N LEU A 203 -18.05 13.83 -4.60
CA LEU A 203 -18.08 13.58 -3.17
C LEU A 203 -19.48 13.11 -2.76
N LEU A 204 -19.56 12.00 -2.03
CA LEU A 204 -20.84 11.53 -1.48
C LEU A 204 -21.35 12.48 -0.38
N HIS A 205 -20.42 13.09 0.34
CA HIS A 205 -20.72 14.01 1.43
C HIS A 205 -20.05 15.36 1.21
N GLU A 206 -20.78 16.42 1.49
CA GLU A 206 -20.22 17.76 1.55
C GLU A 206 -19.24 17.85 2.73
N PRO A 207 -18.00 18.34 2.51
CA PRO A 207 -17.06 18.54 3.59
C PRO A 207 -17.52 19.66 4.53
N PRO A 208 -17.06 19.70 5.79
CA PRO A 208 -17.33 20.80 6.71
C PRO A 208 -16.99 22.16 6.08
N ALA A 209 -17.79 23.19 6.38
CA ALA A 209 -17.65 24.52 5.77
C ALA A 209 -16.26 25.16 6.03
N ASP A 210 -15.60 24.81 7.13
CA ASP A 210 -14.27 25.28 7.51
C ASP A 210 -13.12 24.42 6.94
N SER A 211 -13.39 23.40 6.11
CA SER A 211 -12.37 22.45 5.62
C SER A 211 -11.25 23.13 4.84
N MET A 212 -11.55 24.14 4.03
CA MET A 212 -10.53 24.88 3.29
C MET A 212 -9.66 25.73 4.22
N ASP A 213 -10.24 26.28 5.28
CA ASP A 213 -9.51 27.04 6.30
C ASP A 213 -8.60 26.12 7.11
N ARG A 214 -9.09 24.93 7.47
CA ARG A 214 -8.28 23.86 8.09
C ARG A 214 -7.11 23.45 7.21
N LEU A 215 -7.35 23.20 5.92
CA LEU A 215 -6.31 22.86 4.95
C LEU A 215 -5.24 23.96 4.85
N CYS A 216 -5.63 25.24 4.82
CA CYS A 216 -4.68 26.35 4.79
C CYS A 216 -3.90 26.52 6.10
N ALA A 217 -4.46 26.07 7.22
CA ALA A 217 -3.83 26.07 8.54
C ALA A 217 -3.02 24.80 8.82
N ALA A 218 -2.95 23.85 7.88
CA ALA A 218 -2.15 22.64 8.04
C ALA A 218 -0.66 22.97 8.10
N ASP A 219 0.08 22.30 8.98
CA ASP A 219 1.54 22.36 9.03
C ASP A 219 2.16 21.45 7.97
N LEU A 220 1.47 20.36 7.65
CA LEU A 220 1.94 19.31 6.75
C LEU A 220 0.75 18.78 5.95
N ILE A 221 0.99 18.44 4.68
CA ILE A 221 0.02 17.74 3.84
C ILE A 221 0.70 16.50 3.29
N TYR A 222 0.02 15.36 3.33
CA TYR A 222 0.42 14.15 2.64
C TYR A 222 -0.55 13.88 1.50
N ILE A 223 0.00 13.61 0.31
CA ILE A 223 -0.78 13.17 -0.84
C ILE A 223 -0.29 11.79 -1.25
N SER A 224 -1.17 10.80 -1.14
CA SER A 224 -0.84 9.39 -1.32
C SER A 224 -0.46 9.05 -2.75
N HIS A 225 -1.20 9.55 -3.73
CA HIS A 225 -0.95 9.25 -5.15
C HIS A 225 -1.64 10.24 -6.09
N MET A 226 -1.45 10.06 -7.40
CA MET A 226 -1.81 11.04 -8.43
C MET A 226 -3.29 11.08 -8.84
N HIS A 227 -4.13 10.17 -8.35
CA HIS A 227 -5.54 10.13 -8.74
C HIS A 227 -6.32 11.34 -8.20
N SER A 228 -7.28 11.83 -8.98
CA SER A 228 -7.91 13.15 -8.76
C SER A 228 -8.83 13.27 -7.53
N ASP A 229 -9.23 12.15 -6.95
CA ASP A 229 -9.95 12.00 -5.69
C ASP A 229 -9.03 12.03 -4.45
N HIS A 230 -7.71 12.00 -4.67
CA HIS A 230 -6.69 12.21 -3.63
C HIS A 230 -5.88 13.49 -3.91
N LEU A 231 -5.45 13.67 -5.16
CA LEU A 231 -4.78 14.86 -5.72
C LEU A 231 -5.78 15.76 -6.45
N SER A 232 -6.60 16.49 -5.69
CA SER A 232 -7.63 17.37 -6.24
C SER A 232 -7.07 18.73 -6.68
N TYR A 233 -6.74 18.90 -7.97
CA TYR A 233 -6.32 20.20 -8.51
C TYR A 233 -7.30 21.36 -8.29
N PRO A 234 -8.64 21.17 -8.30
CA PRO A 234 -9.58 22.22 -7.86
C PRO A 234 -9.32 22.69 -6.43
N THR A 235 -9.07 21.76 -5.49
CA THR A 235 -8.77 22.08 -4.10
C THR A 235 -7.38 22.73 -3.97
N LEU A 236 -6.38 22.17 -4.65
CA LEU A 236 -5.00 22.68 -4.61
C LEU A 236 -4.83 24.07 -5.22
N ARG A 237 -5.71 24.48 -6.12
CA ARG A 237 -5.72 25.84 -6.66
C ARG A 237 -6.10 26.87 -5.60
N ASP A 238 -7.19 26.61 -4.88
CA ASP A 238 -7.62 27.45 -3.76
C ASP A 238 -6.53 27.47 -2.66
N LEU A 239 -5.87 26.32 -2.41
CA LEU A 239 -4.73 26.24 -1.49
C LEU A 239 -3.56 27.10 -1.96
N ALA A 240 -3.15 26.99 -3.22
CA ALA A 240 -2.03 27.75 -3.78
C ALA A 240 -2.28 29.26 -3.79
N GLU A 241 -3.53 29.70 -3.87
CA GLU A 241 -3.90 31.13 -3.76
C GLU A 241 -3.76 31.66 -2.33
N ARG A 242 -3.94 30.80 -1.32
CA ARG A 242 -3.99 31.19 0.10
C ARG A 242 -2.70 30.89 0.88
N ARG A 243 -2.06 29.75 0.61
CA ARG A 243 -0.91 29.20 1.34
C ARG A 243 -0.04 28.33 0.41
N PRO A 244 0.60 28.89 -0.63
CA PRO A 244 1.38 28.11 -1.61
C PRO A 244 2.63 27.43 -1.04
N ASP A 245 3.10 27.89 0.13
CA ASP A 245 4.32 27.46 0.81
C ASP A 245 4.12 26.34 1.83
N VAL A 246 2.88 25.87 2.02
CA VAL A 246 2.59 24.74 2.93
C VAL A 246 3.42 23.51 2.52
N PRO A 247 4.14 22.85 3.45
CA PRO A 247 4.88 21.63 3.18
C PRO A 247 3.94 20.49 2.72
N ILE A 248 4.17 19.99 1.52
CA ILE A 248 3.48 18.81 0.99
C ILE A 248 4.50 17.68 0.86
N TYR A 249 4.16 16.49 1.34
CA TYR A 249 4.99 15.30 1.29
C TYR A 249 4.35 14.23 0.42
N VAL A 250 5.17 13.62 -0.44
CA VAL A 250 4.78 12.53 -1.35
C VAL A 250 5.88 11.47 -1.39
N GLY A 251 5.52 10.23 -1.70
CA GLY A 251 6.50 9.17 -1.90
C GLY A 251 7.29 9.31 -3.20
N ASP A 252 8.52 8.79 -3.22
CA ASP A 252 9.39 8.73 -4.39
C ASP A 252 8.96 7.62 -5.38
N THR A 253 7.82 7.85 -6.04
CA THR A 253 7.23 6.94 -7.01
C THR A 253 7.80 7.16 -8.42
N SER A 254 7.92 6.10 -9.22
CA SER A 254 8.41 6.21 -10.60
C SER A 254 7.41 6.92 -11.54
N ARG A 255 6.12 6.97 -11.18
CA ARG A 255 5.16 7.95 -11.68
C ARG A 255 4.94 9.00 -10.60
N PRO A 256 5.67 10.15 -10.64
CA PRO A 256 5.51 11.23 -9.67
C PRO A 256 4.05 11.61 -9.43
N VAL A 257 3.70 11.77 -8.15
CA VAL A 257 2.35 12.21 -7.73
C VAL A 257 1.91 13.47 -8.47
N PHE A 258 2.79 14.47 -8.55
CA PHE A 258 2.55 15.75 -9.22
C PHE A 258 2.84 15.73 -10.73
N TRP A 259 2.55 14.63 -11.42
CA TRP A 259 2.84 14.44 -12.86
C TRP A 259 2.31 15.57 -13.76
N TYR A 260 1.16 16.14 -13.43
CA TYR A 260 0.48 17.18 -14.22
C TYR A 260 0.54 18.59 -13.60
N LEU A 261 1.45 18.82 -12.65
CA LEU A 261 1.49 20.09 -11.91
C LEU A 261 1.69 21.30 -12.83
N GLU A 262 2.62 21.22 -13.77
CA GLU A 262 2.88 22.31 -14.72
C GLU A 262 1.65 22.64 -15.59
N GLN A 263 0.97 21.62 -16.12
CA GLN A 263 -0.22 21.78 -16.96
C GLN A 263 -1.41 22.31 -16.15
N SER A 264 -1.48 21.97 -14.86
CA SER A 264 -2.58 22.40 -13.98
C SER A 264 -2.59 23.90 -13.68
N LYS A 265 -1.45 24.59 -13.87
CA LYS A 265 -1.21 25.99 -13.49
C LYS A 265 -1.30 26.28 -11.98
N VAL A 266 -1.42 25.25 -11.15
CA VAL A 266 -1.33 25.36 -9.69
C VAL A 266 0.13 25.66 -9.31
N LYS A 267 0.32 26.63 -8.40
CA LYS A 267 1.64 27.10 -7.97
C LYS A 267 1.90 26.75 -6.52
N LEU A 268 2.37 25.54 -6.28
CA LEU A 268 2.85 25.09 -4.98
C LEU A 268 4.38 25.23 -4.94
N THR A 269 4.94 25.72 -3.85
CA THR A 269 6.37 26.05 -3.76
C THR A 269 7.15 25.14 -2.81
N ASN A 270 6.49 24.20 -2.13
CA ASN A 270 7.09 23.37 -1.09
C ASN A 270 6.61 21.91 -1.18
N ILE A 271 7.01 21.22 -2.24
CA ILE A 271 6.74 19.79 -2.44
C ILE A 271 8.00 19.00 -2.11
N ASN A 272 7.88 18.06 -1.18
CA ASN A 272 8.95 17.24 -0.64
C ASN A 272 8.71 15.78 -1.06
N VAL A 273 9.56 15.27 -1.95
CA VAL A 273 9.55 13.85 -2.34
C VAL A 273 10.47 13.11 -1.38
N VAL A 274 9.95 12.08 -0.70
CA VAL A 274 10.70 11.34 0.34
C VAL A 274 10.82 9.86 -0.01
N PRO A 275 11.95 9.21 0.35
CA PRO A 275 12.16 7.81 0.07
C PRO A 275 11.24 6.90 0.90
N PHE A 276 10.93 5.73 0.37
CA PHE A 276 10.12 4.73 1.07
C PHE A 276 10.85 4.11 2.25
N GLY A 277 10.14 3.84 3.34
CA GLY A 277 10.67 3.12 4.50
C GLY A 277 11.65 3.93 5.35
N VAL A 278 11.67 5.26 5.22
CA VAL A 278 12.57 6.15 5.98
C VAL A 278 11.75 7.11 6.83
N TRP A 279 12.06 7.18 8.13
CA TRP A 279 11.45 8.14 9.06
C TRP A 279 11.80 9.58 8.68
N GLN A 280 10.76 10.39 8.47
CA GLN A 280 10.83 11.84 8.33
C GLN A 280 10.50 12.45 9.70
N ASN A 281 11.50 12.99 10.40
CA ASN A 281 11.31 13.62 11.70
C ASN A 281 10.85 15.08 11.52
N ILE A 282 9.68 15.41 12.07
CA ILE A 282 9.11 16.76 12.02
C ILE A 282 9.57 17.56 13.24
N ASP A 283 9.46 16.95 14.42
CA ASP A 283 9.94 17.49 15.69
C ASP A 283 10.29 16.36 16.67
N GLU A 284 10.48 16.69 17.95
CA GLU A 284 10.82 15.74 19.01
C GLU A 284 9.79 14.61 19.17
N HIS A 285 8.52 14.87 18.84
CA HIS A 285 7.41 13.96 19.10
C HIS A 285 6.83 13.36 17.82
N LEU A 286 6.80 14.13 16.73
CA LEU A 286 6.16 13.76 15.47
C LEU A 286 7.18 13.29 14.43
N ARG A 287 6.94 12.10 13.88
CA ARG A 287 7.60 11.62 12.66
C ARG A 287 6.62 10.83 11.79
N PHE A 288 6.93 10.68 10.51
CA PHE A 288 6.14 9.83 9.62
C PHE A 288 7.02 9.07 8.64
N MET A 289 6.48 8.02 8.04
CA MET A 289 7.14 7.17 7.06
C MET A 289 6.16 6.86 5.94
N ILE A 290 6.57 7.14 4.70
CA ILE A 290 5.82 6.72 3.51
C ILE A 290 6.32 5.34 3.08
N LEU A 291 5.39 4.48 2.71
CA LEU A 291 5.62 3.12 2.22
C LEU A 291 4.97 2.95 0.85
N MET A 292 5.54 2.10 0.02
CA MET A 292 5.04 1.81 -1.33
C MET A 292 3.89 0.80 -1.30
N ASP A 293 3.04 0.80 -2.33
CA ASP A 293 2.17 -0.34 -2.60
C ASP A 293 2.96 -1.51 -3.22
N GLY A 294 2.61 -2.74 -2.85
CA GLY A 294 3.24 -3.94 -3.39
C GLY A 294 2.76 -4.33 -4.80
N VAL A 295 1.62 -3.79 -5.25
CA VAL A 295 1.05 -4.08 -6.57
C VAL A 295 1.26 -2.95 -7.55
N HIS A 296 1.06 -1.72 -7.10
CA HIS A 296 1.24 -0.48 -7.85
C HIS A 296 2.38 0.37 -7.26
N PRO A 297 3.60 -0.19 -7.13
CA PRO A 297 4.75 0.52 -6.54
C PRO A 297 5.14 1.78 -7.30
N GLU A 298 4.73 1.87 -8.56
CA GLU A 298 4.96 3.04 -9.41
C GLU A 298 4.09 4.25 -9.05
N MET A 299 3.04 4.10 -8.22
CA MET A 299 2.03 5.12 -8.02
C MET A 299 1.47 5.21 -6.59
N ASP A 300 1.02 4.10 -6.03
CA ASP A 300 0.25 4.11 -4.79
C ASP A 300 1.16 4.04 -3.57
N THR A 301 0.84 4.84 -2.55
CA THR A 301 1.60 4.89 -1.31
C THR A 301 0.70 4.89 -0.08
N CYS A 302 1.22 4.35 1.02
CA CYS A 302 0.60 4.42 2.34
C CYS A 302 1.54 5.10 3.33
N ILE A 303 1.02 5.51 4.48
CA ILE A 303 1.78 6.27 5.47
C ILE A 303 1.60 5.71 6.88
N ILE A 304 2.69 5.71 7.63
CA ILE A 304 2.71 5.53 9.07
C ILE A 304 3.02 6.90 9.68
N VAL A 305 2.20 7.36 10.61
CA VAL A 305 2.50 8.53 11.44
C VAL A 305 2.73 8.05 12.86
N GLU A 306 3.81 8.52 13.47
CA GLU A 306 4.11 8.27 14.87
C GLU A 306 4.16 9.59 15.65
N TYR A 307 3.42 9.65 16.76
CA TYR A 307 3.43 10.78 17.68
C TYR A 307 3.60 10.28 19.12
N LYS A 308 4.70 10.68 19.77
CA LYS A 308 5.05 10.24 21.14
C LYS A 308 5.00 8.71 21.32
N GLY A 309 5.44 7.95 20.32
CA GLY A 309 5.43 6.48 20.33
C GLY A 309 4.09 5.83 19.97
N HIS A 310 3.01 6.59 19.78
CA HIS A 310 1.73 6.08 19.27
C HIS A 310 1.76 6.02 17.74
N MET A 311 1.29 4.93 17.15
CA MET A 311 1.33 4.70 15.70
C MET A 311 -0.05 4.76 15.06
N ILE A 312 -0.15 5.51 13.97
CA ILE A 312 -1.32 5.63 13.11
C ILE A 312 -0.94 5.12 11.71
N LEU A 313 -1.62 4.08 11.25
CA LEU A 313 -1.43 3.51 9.91
C LEU A 313 -2.56 3.94 8.99
N ASN A 314 -2.23 4.59 7.87
CA ASN A 314 -3.18 4.90 6.81
C ASN A 314 -2.77 4.18 5.53
N THR A 315 -3.52 3.13 5.16
CA THR A 315 -3.24 2.37 3.93
C THR A 315 -3.87 2.97 2.69
N VAL A 316 -4.77 3.96 2.85
CA VAL A 316 -5.55 4.57 1.75
C VAL A 316 -6.06 3.48 0.80
N ASP A 317 -5.66 3.54 -0.48
CA ASP A 317 -6.13 2.74 -1.60
C ASP A 317 -5.10 1.69 -2.05
N CYS A 318 -4.02 1.51 -1.28
CA CYS A 318 -3.02 0.49 -1.58
C CYS A 318 -3.67 -0.90 -1.69
N THR A 319 -3.43 -1.58 -2.82
CA THR A 319 -3.95 -2.93 -3.03
C THR A 319 -3.29 -3.93 -2.08
N ARG A 320 -1.97 -3.81 -1.90
CA ARG A 320 -1.15 -4.62 -1.00
C ARG A 320 -0.08 -3.73 -0.34
N PRO A 321 -0.48 -2.88 0.63
CA PRO A 321 0.39 -1.86 1.24
C PRO A 321 1.68 -2.49 1.77
N ASN A 322 2.82 -1.94 1.34
CA ASN A 322 4.18 -2.40 1.65
C ASN A 322 4.39 -3.91 1.44
N GLY A 323 3.83 -4.47 0.36
CA GLY A 323 3.91 -5.90 0.08
C GLY A 323 3.17 -6.79 1.09
N GLY A 324 2.34 -6.20 1.95
CA GLY A 324 1.63 -6.88 3.04
C GLY A 324 2.41 -6.96 4.35
N ARG A 325 3.56 -6.28 4.47
CA ARG A 325 4.30 -6.14 5.73
C ARG A 325 3.94 -4.80 6.36
N LEU A 326 3.15 -4.83 7.43
CA LEU A 326 2.66 -3.63 8.11
C LEU A 326 2.84 -3.76 9.62
N PRO A 327 2.91 -2.64 10.36
CA PRO A 327 2.95 -2.69 11.82
C PRO A 327 1.68 -3.32 12.37
N GLU A 328 1.86 -4.25 13.30
CA GLU A 328 0.79 -4.81 14.11
C GLU A 328 0.52 -3.93 15.34
N LYS A 329 -0.69 -3.99 15.89
CA LYS A 329 -1.12 -3.35 17.14
C LYS A 329 -0.97 -1.83 17.17
N VAL A 330 -1.09 -1.20 16.00
CA VAL A 330 -1.17 0.27 15.89
C VAL A 330 -2.39 0.81 16.64
N ASP A 331 -2.32 2.06 17.08
CA ASP A 331 -3.39 2.71 17.84
C ASP A 331 -4.60 3.02 16.95
N LEU A 332 -4.35 3.44 15.71
CA LEU A 332 -5.38 3.67 14.71
C LEU A 332 -4.94 3.13 13.35
N MET A 333 -5.82 2.37 12.71
CA MET A 333 -5.68 1.96 11.31
C MET A 333 -6.81 2.54 10.47
N MET A 334 -6.46 3.07 9.31
CA MET A 334 -7.39 3.66 8.34
C MET A 334 -7.19 3.04 6.96
N SER A 335 -8.28 2.72 6.26
CA SER A 335 -8.22 2.20 4.88
C SER A 335 -9.46 2.53 4.06
N ASP A 336 -9.35 2.29 2.75
CA ASP A 336 -10.52 2.12 1.88
C ASP A 336 -11.34 0.87 2.22
N PHE A 337 -12.59 0.86 1.75
CA PHE A 337 -13.54 -0.25 1.99
C PHE A 337 -14.52 -0.51 0.84
N ALA A 338 -14.89 0.51 0.07
CA ALA A 338 -16.09 0.51 -0.77
C ALA A 338 -15.95 -0.35 -2.03
N GLY A 339 -14.77 -0.35 -2.67
CA GLY A 339 -14.59 -0.86 -4.03
C GLY A 339 -15.41 -0.08 -5.06
N GLY A 340 -15.46 -0.59 -6.29
CA GLY A 340 -16.21 0.07 -7.38
C GLY A 340 -15.46 1.22 -8.03
N ALA A 341 -14.20 1.42 -7.65
CA ALA A 341 -13.24 2.38 -8.20
C ALA A 341 -12.75 2.03 -9.64
N SER A 342 -13.55 1.30 -10.42
CA SER A 342 -13.18 0.83 -11.75
C SER A 342 -14.38 0.88 -12.70
N GLY A 343 -14.11 1.23 -13.97
CA GLY A 343 -15.08 1.09 -15.05
C GLY A 343 -15.36 -0.38 -15.42
N PHE A 344 -14.52 -1.33 -14.97
CA PHE A 344 -14.75 -2.76 -15.20
C PHE A 344 -15.68 -3.36 -14.11
N PRO A 345 -16.67 -4.19 -14.49
CA PRO A 345 -17.04 -4.58 -15.84
C PRO A 345 -18.12 -3.70 -16.47
N MET A 346 -18.55 -2.63 -15.80
CA MET A 346 -19.75 -1.88 -16.17
C MET A 346 -19.70 -1.30 -17.59
N THR A 347 -18.54 -0.79 -17.98
CA THR A 347 -18.30 -0.16 -19.29
C THR A 347 -18.08 -1.17 -20.42
N PHE A 348 -18.06 -2.47 -20.13
CA PHE A 348 -17.82 -3.52 -21.12
C PHE A 348 -19.14 -4.10 -21.64
N CYS A 349 -19.21 -4.38 -22.94
CA CYS A 349 -20.41 -4.90 -23.59
C CYS A 349 -20.09 -6.07 -24.53
N GLY A 350 -21.12 -6.84 -24.88
CA GLY A 350 -21.02 -8.00 -25.79
C GLY A 350 -20.43 -9.27 -25.14
N GLY A 351 -20.53 -10.39 -25.85
CA GLY A 351 -20.01 -11.68 -25.39
C GLY A 351 -20.50 -12.08 -23.99
N LYS A 352 -19.55 -12.33 -23.08
CA LYS A 352 -19.84 -12.74 -21.69
C LYS A 352 -20.33 -11.61 -20.78
N TYR A 353 -20.27 -10.35 -21.21
CA TYR A 353 -20.56 -9.17 -20.36
C TYR A 353 -22.06 -8.84 -20.32
N SER A 354 -22.92 -9.84 -20.06
CA SER A 354 -24.33 -9.62 -19.79
C SER A 354 -24.54 -8.91 -18.45
N ASP A 355 -25.68 -8.24 -18.26
CA ASP A 355 -25.99 -7.58 -16.98
C ASP A 355 -26.04 -8.57 -15.81
N SER A 356 -26.55 -9.79 -16.03
CA SER A 356 -26.53 -10.85 -15.03
C SER A 356 -25.11 -11.24 -14.62
N TRP A 357 -24.21 -11.41 -15.59
CA TRP A 357 -22.81 -11.72 -15.32
C TRP A 357 -22.11 -10.59 -14.58
N LYS A 358 -22.36 -9.33 -14.96
CA LYS A 358 -21.81 -8.15 -14.28
C LYS A 358 -22.27 -8.08 -12.83
N ALA A 359 -23.55 -8.32 -12.57
CA ALA A 359 -24.11 -8.33 -11.21
C ALA A 359 -23.45 -9.41 -10.34
N ASP A 360 -23.32 -10.64 -10.86
CA ASP A 360 -22.65 -11.74 -10.15
C ASP A 360 -21.16 -11.44 -9.93
N PHE A 361 -20.48 -10.88 -10.93
CA PHE A 361 -19.09 -10.47 -10.83
C PHE A 361 -18.90 -9.43 -9.71
N ILE A 362 -19.67 -8.33 -9.74
CA ILE A 362 -19.59 -7.27 -8.72
C ILE A 362 -19.87 -7.84 -7.33
N LYS A 363 -20.92 -8.64 -7.17
CA LYS A 363 -21.24 -9.28 -5.89
C LYS A 363 -20.07 -10.10 -5.34
N ASN A 364 -19.41 -10.88 -6.20
CA ASN A 364 -18.27 -11.69 -5.81
C ASN A 364 -17.04 -10.83 -5.46
N GLU A 365 -16.72 -9.81 -6.25
CA GLU A 365 -15.59 -8.92 -5.98
C GLU A 365 -15.79 -8.10 -4.70
N ARG A 366 -17.00 -7.60 -4.44
CA ARG A 366 -17.34 -6.89 -3.20
C ARG A 366 -17.20 -7.78 -1.97
N LYS A 367 -17.67 -9.02 -2.07
CA LYS A 367 -17.48 -10.02 -1.02
C LYS A 367 -16.00 -10.34 -0.79
N LYS A 368 -15.19 -10.47 -1.84
CA LYS A 368 -13.74 -10.69 -1.71
C LYS A 368 -13.04 -9.52 -1.01
N LEU A 369 -13.33 -8.29 -1.43
CA LEU A 369 -12.77 -7.09 -0.82
C LEU A 369 -13.12 -6.99 0.66
N LEU A 370 -14.40 -7.19 1.01
CA LEU A 370 -14.88 -7.15 2.39
C LEU A 370 -14.14 -8.15 3.28
N ASN A 371 -14.02 -9.40 2.82
CA ASN A 371 -13.30 -10.44 3.56
C ASN A 371 -11.80 -10.17 3.66
N TYR A 372 -11.19 -9.64 2.59
CA TYR A 372 -9.78 -9.26 2.60
C TYR A 372 -9.51 -8.18 3.65
N LYS A 373 -10.28 -7.07 3.63
CA LYS A 373 -10.12 -5.97 4.58
C LYS A 373 -10.36 -6.44 6.02
N ALA A 374 -11.43 -7.17 6.29
CA ALA A 374 -11.69 -7.70 7.63
C ALA A 374 -10.59 -8.67 8.11
N THR A 375 -10.04 -9.50 7.22
CA THR A 375 -8.92 -10.38 7.56
C THR A 375 -7.64 -9.60 7.85
N LEU A 376 -7.35 -8.56 7.05
CA LEU A 376 -6.20 -7.69 7.24
C LEU A 376 -6.27 -6.97 8.59
N VAL A 377 -7.41 -6.37 8.91
CA VAL A 377 -7.64 -5.70 10.20
C VAL A 377 -7.48 -6.71 11.35
N ARG A 378 -8.07 -7.89 11.25
CA ARG A 378 -7.88 -8.94 12.26
C ARG A 378 -6.42 -9.35 12.43
N SER A 379 -5.66 -9.49 11.33
CA SER A 379 -4.25 -9.88 11.44
C SER A 379 -3.36 -8.80 12.04
N LEU A 380 -3.66 -7.53 11.77
CA LEU A 380 -2.88 -6.41 12.29
C LEU A 380 -3.30 -6.00 13.69
N GLN A 381 -4.50 -6.38 14.15
CA GLN A 381 -5.02 -6.08 15.49
C GLN A 381 -4.88 -4.60 15.93
N PRO A 382 -5.27 -3.61 15.10
CA PRO A 382 -5.26 -2.22 15.54
C PRO A 382 -6.21 -2.03 16.71
N LYS A 383 -5.93 -1.08 17.61
CA LYS A 383 -6.84 -0.76 18.72
C LYS A 383 -8.14 -0.14 18.21
N ILE A 384 -8.03 0.75 17.21
CA ILE A 384 -9.15 1.39 16.53
C ILE A 384 -8.99 1.22 15.02
N TYR A 385 -10.07 0.83 14.33
CA TYR A 385 -10.16 0.79 12.88
C TYR A 385 -11.18 1.80 12.35
N CYS A 386 -10.80 2.52 11.29
CA CYS A 386 -11.64 3.51 10.64
C CYS A 386 -11.67 3.27 9.11
N PRO A 387 -12.78 2.75 8.56
CA PRO A 387 -13.01 2.78 7.12
C PRO A 387 -13.35 4.23 6.71
N PHE A 388 -12.55 4.85 5.84
CA PHE A 388 -12.71 6.27 5.51
C PHE A 388 -12.69 6.58 4.01
N ALA A 389 -11.93 5.84 3.20
CA ALA A 389 -11.88 6.05 1.75
C ALA A 389 -12.92 5.18 1.01
N GLY A 390 -13.65 5.79 0.08
CA GLY A 390 -14.73 5.11 -0.67
C GLY A 390 -16.07 5.85 -0.75
N TYR A 391 -16.17 7.02 -0.11
CA TYR A 391 -17.38 7.86 -0.13
C TYR A 391 -17.46 8.76 -1.38
N PHE A 392 -17.77 8.17 -2.53
CA PHE A 392 -18.03 8.88 -3.78
C PHE A 392 -19.28 8.36 -4.50
N VAL A 393 -19.79 9.15 -5.44
CA VAL A 393 -20.95 8.81 -6.25
C VAL A 393 -20.77 9.22 -7.71
N GLU A 394 -21.25 8.38 -8.62
CA GLU A 394 -21.35 8.67 -10.04
C GLU A 394 -22.56 9.59 -10.30
N ALA A 395 -22.43 10.88 -9.95
CA ALA A 395 -23.55 11.82 -9.94
C ALA A 395 -23.97 12.33 -11.33
N HIS A 396 -23.14 12.18 -12.35
CA HIS A 396 -23.48 12.66 -13.69
C HIS A 396 -24.64 11.84 -14.27
N PRO A 397 -25.68 12.46 -14.87
CA PRO A 397 -26.87 11.73 -15.34
C PRO A 397 -26.57 10.60 -16.34
N SER A 398 -25.51 10.75 -17.16
CA SER A 398 -25.08 9.70 -18.11
C SER A 398 -24.51 8.46 -17.42
N ASP A 399 -24.07 8.57 -16.17
CA ASP A 399 -23.48 7.47 -15.40
C ASP A 399 -24.52 6.74 -14.54
N ARG A 400 -25.81 7.04 -14.73
CA ARG A 400 -26.93 6.45 -13.99
C ARG A 400 -26.86 4.91 -13.95
N TYR A 401 -26.56 4.28 -15.08
CA TYR A 401 -26.40 2.83 -15.14
C TYR A 401 -25.32 2.35 -14.18
N ILE A 402 -24.14 2.98 -14.19
CA ILE A 402 -23.02 2.62 -13.31
C ILE A 402 -23.41 2.84 -11.85
N LYS A 403 -24.00 4.01 -11.52
CA LYS A 403 -24.47 4.34 -10.18
C LYS A 403 -25.44 3.29 -9.63
N GLU A 404 -26.38 2.82 -10.46
CA GLU A 404 -27.45 1.91 -10.05
C GLU A 404 -26.99 0.45 -9.93
N THR A 405 -25.91 0.06 -10.61
CA THR A 405 -25.53 -1.37 -10.76
C THR A 405 -24.14 -1.72 -10.22
N ASN A 406 -23.23 -0.74 -10.11
CA ASN A 406 -21.89 -0.92 -9.51
C ASN A 406 -21.94 -0.75 -7.99
N HIS A 407 -22.71 -1.63 -7.31
CA HIS A 407 -22.88 -1.54 -5.87
C HIS A 407 -21.53 -1.55 -5.14
N LYS A 408 -21.39 -0.68 -4.14
CA LYS A 408 -20.21 -0.52 -3.30
C LYS A 408 -20.48 -1.15 -1.93
N ASN A 409 -19.44 -1.63 -1.26
CA ASN A 409 -19.55 -2.03 0.14
C ASN A 409 -19.83 -0.79 1.00
N SER A 410 -20.60 -0.97 2.08
CA SER A 410 -20.76 0.05 3.11
C SER A 410 -19.69 -0.10 4.20
N ALA A 411 -19.40 0.98 4.91
CA ALA A 411 -18.51 0.94 6.08
C ALA A 411 -19.13 0.09 7.20
N GLU A 412 -20.45 0.15 7.33
CA GLU A 412 -21.25 -0.62 8.28
C GLU A 412 -21.10 -2.12 8.06
N ASP A 413 -21.15 -2.60 6.81
CA ASP A 413 -20.96 -4.02 6.48
C ASP A 413 -19.55 -4.51 6.85
N LEU A 414 -18.53 -3.67 6.59
CA LEU A 414 -17.15 -4.00 6.93
C LEU A 414 -16.96 -4.06 8.45
N ASN A 415 -17.48 -3.08 9.16
CA ASN A 415 -17.41 -3.04 10.62
C ASN A 415 -18.18 -4.17 11.26
N ALA A 416 -19.35 -4.53 10.75
CA ALA A 416 -20.10 -5.70 11.21
C ALA A 416 -19.28 -7.00 11.04
N LEU A 417 -18.55 -7.14 9.93
CA LEU A 417 -17.68 -8.29 9.69
C LEU A 417 -16.45 -8.30 10.61
N ILE A 418 -15.82 -7.14 10.85
CA ILE A 418 -14.70 -6.99 11.79
C ILE A 418 -15.16 -7.32 13.21
N ASN A 419 -16.25 -6.73 13.69
CA ASN A 419 -16.81 -6.98 15.03
C ASN A 419 -17.16 -8.46 15.24
N LYS A 420 -17.51 -9.20 14.19
CA LYS A 420 -17.73 -10.64 14.25
C LYS A 420 -16.43 -11.45 14.37
N PHE A 421 -15.35 -11.01 13.72
CA PHE A 421 -14.09 -11.76 13.65
C PHE A 421 -13.05 -11.36 14.70
N ALA A 422 -13.14 -10.12 15.20
CA ALA A 422 -12.21 -9.49 16.13
C ALA A 422 -12.98 -8.44 16.97
N PRO A 423 -13.87 -8.87 17.89
CA PRO A 423 -14.73 -7.98 18.68
C PRO A 423 -13.96 -7.04 19.62
N GLU A 424 -12.68 -7.29 19.86
CA GLU A 424 -11.77 -6.45 20.62
C GLU A 424 -11.31 -5.20 19.87
N ILE A 425 -11.41 -5.20 18.54
CA ILE A 425 -11.03 -4.05 17.71
C ILE A 425 -12.20 -3.06 17.70
N LYS A 426 -11.94 -1.84 18.16
CA LYS A 426 -12.95 -0.78 18.12
C LYS A 426 -13.11 -0.28 16.69
N THR A 427 -14.33 -0.17 16.19
CA THR A 427 -14.61 0.40 14.87
C THR A 427 -15.20 1.80 14.99
N TRP A 428 -14.70 2.76 14.21
CA TRP A 428 -15.19 4.14 14.15
C TRP A 428 -15.56 4.50 12.71
N THR A 429 -16.84 4.81 12.46
CA THR A 429 -17.33 5.25 11.13
C THR A 429 -17.69 6.72 11.21
N PRO A 430 -16.78 7.62 10.85
CA PRO A 430 -17.06 9.05 10.95
C PRO A 430 -18.03 9.54 9.89
N LYS A 431 -18.80 10.57 10.26
CA LYS A 431 -19.46 11.48 9.31
C LYS A 431 -18.62 12.75 9.16
N PRO A 432 -18.78 13.54 8.08
CA PRO A 432 -18.05 14.81 7.92
C PRO A 432 -18.12 15.68 9.19
N GLY A 433 -16.96 16.11 9.66
CA GLY A 433 -16.80 16.92 10.89
C GLY A 433 -16.73 16.11 12.19
N ALA A 434 -16.91 14.78 12.15
CA ALA A 434 -16.71 13.94 13.33
C ALA A 434 -15.24 13.94 13.77
N VAL A 435 -15.04 13.95 15.08
CA VAL A 435 -13.72 14.01 15.71
C VAL A 435 -13.54 12.81 16.64
N LEU A 436 -12.44 12.09 16.49
CA LEU A 436 -11.97 11.08 17.43
C LEU A 436 -10.83 11.67 18.26
N ASP A 437 -11.00 11.71 19.58
CA ASP A 437 -9.90 11.99 20.49
C ASP A 437 -9.19 10.69 20.84
N LEU A 438 -7.96 10.51 20.34
CA LEU A 438 -7.22 9.27 20.51
C LEU A 438 -6.80 9.07 21.97
N GLY A 439 -6.45 10.14 22.68
CA GLY A 439 -6.07 10.07 24.10
C GLY A 439 -7.20 9.53 24.97
N LEU A 440 -8.43 10.01 24.73
CA LEU A 440 -9.62 9.48 25.42
C LEU A 440 -9.98 8.07 24.95
N ALA A 441 -9.95 7.81 23.64
CA ALA A 441 -10.37 6.53 23.07
C ALA A 441 -9.46 5.36 23.47
N LEU A 442 -8.18 5.62 23.75
CA LEU A 442 -7.23 4.61 24.23
C LEU A 442 -7.31 4.36 25.75
N LYS A 443 -7.81 5.31 26.53
CA LYS A 443 -7.92 5.21 28.01
C LYS A 443 -9.15 4.43 28.46
N ASP A 444 -10.26 4.50 27.71
CA ASP A 444 -11.52 3.84 28.09
C ASP A 444 -11.98 2.84 27.00
N PRO A 445 -11.88 1.52 27.25
CA PRO A 445 -12.37 0.50 26.31
C PRO A 445 -13.89 0.52 26.09
N ASN A 446 -14.67 1.26 26.90
CA ASN A 446 -16.13 1.36 26.78
C ASN A 446 -16.61 2.65 26.09
N ASN A 447 -15.75 3.64 25.86
CA ASN A 447 -16.12 4.90 25.24
C ASN A 447 -16.26 4.70 23.73
N ARG A 448 -17.41 4.17 23.25
CA ARG A 448 -17.66 3.78 21.86
C ARG A 448 -17.86 4.94 20.90
#